data_AF-A0AAV0W6C4-F1
#
_entry.id   AF-A0AAV0W6C4-F1
#
_cell.length_a   1.000
_cell.length_b   1.000
_cell.length_c   1.000
_cell.angle_alpha   90.00
_cell.angle_beta   90.00
_cell.angle_gamma   90.00
#
_symmetry.space_group_name_H-M   'P 1'
#
loop_
_entity.id
_entity.type
_entity.pdbx_description
1 polymer ?
#
loop_
_entity_poly.entity_id
_entity_poly.type
_entity_poly.pdbx_seq_one_letter_code
_entity_poly.pdbx_strand_id
1 'polypeptide(L)'
;MPVKCNEYEAYCKYCKQTLKTEITVLKLHALGKKHKSIMLSGHKKQPPVSLFTTETDSDMKKKQLVSIAKIKLAAYFAEHNVPFLGADHLSELLTKVFPDSEIAKNINVNRTKTTAIIKNVIGSSQKFILSEKLKKQKFSLMTDESTDIGTIKTSCVVARFYDESSEMIASVFWQLHNVYDTDNPSSASAEHLYNDLISTLNEYEIPLTNIIGFGSDGCNVMMGQHNSVVSRLRESCPGIFIMKCVCHSAHLCASEACKQLPHKYFQFSKE
;
A
#
# COMPACT_ATOMS: atom_id res chain seq x y z
N MET A 1 65.81 3.08 14.18
CA MET A 1 66.09 1.75 14.79
C MET A 1 67.44 1.29 14.30
N PRO A 2 68.30 0.72 15.15
CA PRO A 2 69.58 0.16 14.70
C PRO A 2 69.33 -1.01 13.72
N VAL A 3 70.14 -1.12 12.68
CA VAL A 3 70.09 -2.25 11.72
C VAL A 3 70.93 -3.40 12.29
N LYS A 4 70.34 -4.60 12.39
CA LYS A 4 70.95 -5.75 13.10
C LYS A 4 72.30 -6.23 12.54
N CYS A 5 72.66 -5.85 11.32
CA CYS A 5 73.86 -6.33 10.62
C CYS A 5 74.91 -5.23 10.37
N ASN A 6 74.67 -3.98 10.80
CA ASN A 6 75.63 -2.88 10.62
C ASN A 6 75.44 -1.81 11.71
N GLU A 7 76.44 -1.69 12.59
CA GLU A 7 76.42 -0.75 13.73
C GLU A 7 76.50 0.73 13.29
N TYR A 8 76.89 0.98 12.04
CA TYR A 8 76.97 2.32 11.46
C TYR A 8 75.68 2.75 10.75
N GLU A 9 74.61 1.93 10.81
CA GLU A 9 73.35 2.18 10.10
C GLU A 9 72.11 2.13 11.00
N ALA A 10 71.19 3.06 10.75
CA ALA A 10 69.91 3.18 11.42
C ALA A 10 68.77 3.29 10.41
N TYR A 11 67.72 2.49 10.59
CA TYR A 11 66.51 2.49 9.77
C TYR A 11 65.40 3.35 10.36
N CYS A 12 64.80 4.21 9.54
CA CYS A 12 63.61 4.98 9.87
C CYS A 12 62.35 4.25 9.44
N LYS A 13 61.49 3.85 10.40
CA LYS A 13 60.23 3.13 10.12
C LYS A 13 59.26 3.95 9.26
N TYR A 14 59.21 5.27 9.46
CA TYR A 14 58.25 6.14 8.79
C TYR A 14 58.68 6.44 7.36
N CYS A 15 59.95 6.79 7.14
CA CYS A 15 60.48 7.08 5.81
C CYS A 15 60.87 5.83 5.02
N LYS A 16 60.89 4.65 5.67
CA LYS A 16 61.38 3.37 5.14
C LYS A 16 62.78 3.45 4.52
N GLN A 17 63.69 4.20 5.14
CA GLN A 17 65.05 4.45 4.63
C GLN A 17 66.11 4.15 5.69
N THR A 18 67.27 3.66 5.24
CA THR A 18 68.48 3.45 6.05
C THR A 18 69.35 4.71 6.03
N LEU A 19 69.87 5.10 7.18
CA LEU A 19 70.65 6.31 7.42
C LEU A 19 71.95 5.92 8.15
N LYS A 20 73.00 6.71 8.01
CA LYS A 20 74.19 6.54 8.86
C LYS A 20 73.88 6.93 10.32
N THR A 21 74.52 6.27 11.28
CA THR A 21 74.31 6.52 12.73
C THR A 21 74.96 7.78 13.27
N GLU A 22 75.44 8.67 12.39
CA GLU A 22 75.92 10.00 12.77
C GLU A 22 74.77 10.86 13.30
N ILE A 23 74.96 11.46 14.47
CA ILE A 23 73.95 12.27 15.17
C ILE A 23 73.43 13.41 14.28
N THR A 24 74.31 14.03 13.49
CA THR A 24 73.95 15.11 12.57
C THR A 24 73.01 14.64 11.46
N VAL A 25 73.26 13.47 10.89
CA VAL A 25 72.44 12.87 9.82
C VAL A 25 71.04 12.52 10.33
N LEU A 26 70.96 11.95 11.54
CA LEU A 26 69.68 11.62 12.18
C LEU A 26 68.85 12.87 12.50
N LYS A 27 69.49 13.93 13.02
CA LYS A 27 68.82 15.21 13.30
C LYS A 27 68.33 15.89 12.03
N LEU A 28 69.14 15.92 10.96
CA LEU A 28 68.73 16.48 9.67
C LEU A 28 67.59 15.67 9.03
N HIS A 29 67.62 14.34 9.12
CA HIS A 29 66.53 13.50 8.65
C HIS A 29 65.22 13.78 9.38
N ALA A 30 65.24 13.89 10.72
CA ALA A 30 64.07 14.18 11.53
C ALA A 30 63.46 15.56 11.19
N LEU A 31 64.30 16.54 10.86
CA LEU A 31 63.87 17.89 10.47
C LEU A 31 63.44 18.00 9.00
N GLY A 32 63.78 17.02 8.18
CA GLY A 32 63.52 17.02 6.74
C GLY A 32 62.03 17.05 6.38
N LYS A 33 61.69 17.81 5.32
CA LYS A 33 60.31 17.98 4.85
C LYS A 33 59.59 16.65 4.58
N LYS A 34 60.30 15.66 4.03
CA LYS A 34 59.76 14.31 3.75
C LYS A 34 59.41 13.54 5.02
N HIS A 35 60.24 13.63 6.06
CA HIS A 35 59.95 12.97 7.33
C HIS A 35 58.76 13.62 8.02
N LYS A 36 58.73 14.96 8.08
CA LYS A 36 57.60 15.71 8.64
C LYS A 36 56.29 15.47 7.90
N SER A 37 56.29 15.42 6.56
CA SER A 37 55.06 15.17 5.80
C SER A 37 54.50 13.77 6.05
N ILE A 38 55.36 12.75 6.15
CA ILE A 38 54.92 11.38 6.45
C ILE A 38 54.43 11.26 7.90
N MET A 39 55.10 11.94 8.86
CA MET A 39 54.64 12.02 10.25
C MET A 39 53.25 12.66 10.37
N LEU A 40 53.00 13.74 9.63
CA LEU A 40 51.71 14.45 9.62
C LEU A 40 50.61 13.65 8.90
N SER A 41 50.97 12.83 7.90
CA SER A 41 50.03 12.00 7.14
C SER A 41 49.72 10.68 7.84
N GLY A 42 50.63 10.19 8.68
CA GLY A 42 50.58 8.90 9.34
C GLY A 42 49.73 8.88 10.61
N HIS A 43 48.47 9.32 10.54
CA HIS A 43 47.36 8.98 11.46
C HIS A 43 46.02 9.56 10.98
N LYS A 44 45.70 9.50 9.68
CA LYS A 44 44.28 9.45 9.30
C LYS A 44 43.76 8.08 9.71
N LYS A 45 43.32 7.97 10.97
CA LYS A 45 42.51 6.83 11.43
C LYS A 45 41.37 6.72 10.41
N GLN A 46 41.35 5.65 9.63
CA GLN A 46 40.14 5.29 8.92
C GLN A 46 39.03 5.20 9.97
N PRO A 47 37.84 5.78 9.73
CA PRO A 47 36.75 5.64 10.68
C PRO A 47 36.56 4.14 10.95
N PRO A 48 36.38 3.75 12.22
CA PRO A 48 36.22 2.34 12.56
C PRO A 48 35.03 1.77 11.80
N VAL A 49 35.15 0.54 11.32
CA VAL A 49 34.09 -0.18 10.58
C VAL A 49 32.77 -0.26 11.38
N SER A 50 32.82 -0.05 12.71
CA SER A 50 31.64 0.12 13.58
C SER A 50 30.74 1.30 13.23
N LEU A 51 31.21 2.29 12.45
CA LEU A 51 30.35 3.33 11.86
C LEU A 51 29.48 2.79 10.71
N PHE A 52 29.82 1.63 10.16
CA PHE A 52 29.15 1.01 9.01
C PHE A 52 28.41 -0.29 9.34
N THR A 53 28.52 -0.82 10.57
CA THR A 53 27.86 -2.08 10.95
C THR A 53 26.76 -1.89 11.99
N THR A 54 25.55 -2.20 11.53
CA THR A 54 24.37 -2.73 12.24
C THR A 54 23.81 -1.89 13.38
N GLU A 55 22.67 -1.27 13.11
CA GLU A 55 21.72 -0.73 14.09
C GLU A 55 21.62 -1.68 15.29
N THR A 56 21.70 -1.13 16.51
CA THR A 56 21.57 -1.96 17.70
C THR A 56 20.15 -2.55 17.75
N ASP A 57 19.99 -3.71 18.37
CA ASP A 57 18.69 -4.35 18.58
C ASP A 57 17.66 -3.40 19.24
N SER A 58 18.18 -2.45 20.04
CA SER A 58 17.39 -1.40 20.69
C SER A 58 16.91 -0.31 19.71
N ASP A 59 17.70 0.05 18.71
CA ASP A 59 17.34 1.03 17.69
C ASP A 59 16.31 0.46 16.72
N MET A 60 16.45 -0.82 16.37
CA MET A 60 15.49 -1.53 15.53
C MET A 60 14.10 -1.61 16.19
N LYS A 61 14.04 -1.92 17.50
CA LYS A 61 12.80 -1.90 18.28
C LYS A 61 12.14 -0.53 18.30
N LYS A 62 12.91 0.56 18.48
CA LYS A 62 12.38 1.93 18.43
C LYS A 62 11.80 2.26 17.06
N LYS A 63 12.49 1.91 15.97
CA LYS A 63 11.99 2.10 14.60
C LYS A 63 10.70 1.31 14.34
N GLN A 64 10.61 0.08 14.84
CA GLN A 64 9.38 -0.71 14.76
C GLN A 64 8.21 -0.03 15.48
N LEU A 65 8.43 0.48 16.69
CA LEU A 65 7.38 1.20 17.45
C LEU A 65 6.91 2.46 16.71
N VAL A 66 7.82 3.21 16.10
CA VAL A 66 7.46 4.37 15.25
C VAL A 66 6.63 3.90 14.05
N SER A 67 7.02 2.84 13.36
CA SER A 67 6.24 2.29 12.24
C SER A 67 4.85 1.82 12.66
N ILE A 68 4.72 1.15 13.80
CA ILE A 68 3.43 0.74 14.36
C ILE A 68 2.55 1.97 14.63
N ALA A 69 3.11 3.03 15.23
CA ALA A 69 2.37 4.25 15.50
C ALA A 69 1.87 4.91 14.20
N LYS A 70 2.68 4.93 13.13
CA LYS A 70 2.28 5.44 11.81
C LYS A 70 1.11 4.65 11.22
N ILE A 71 1.16 3.32 11.30
CA ILE A 71 0.09 2.44 10.81
C ILE A 71 -1.20 2.67 11.61
N LYS A 72 -1.11 2.74 12.94
CA LYS A 72 -2.28 3.01 13.80
C LYS A 72 -2.92 4.36 13.51
N LEU A 73 -2.12 5.41 13.34
CA LEU A 73 -2.62 6.73 12.95
C LEU A 73 -3.30 6.67 11.58
N ALA A 74 -2.67 6.05 10.59
CA ALA A 74 -3.25 5.90 9.26
C ALA A 74 -4.56 5.09 9.28
N ALA A 75 -4.63 4.03 10.09
CA ALA A 75 -5.85 3.25 10.29
C ALA A 75 -6.97 4.10 10.92
N TYR A 76 -6.65 4.93 11.91
CA TYR A 76 -7.60 5.86 12.51
C TYR A 76 -8.22 6.83 11.48
N PHE A 77 -7.39 7.40 10.59
CA PHE A 77 -7.90 8.25 9.50
C PHE A 77 -8.86 7.50 8.58
N ALA A 78 -8.55 6.25 8.24
CA ALA A 78 -9.37 5.42 7.38
C ALA A 78 -10.70 5.01 8.04
N GLU A 79 -10.63 4.54 9.29
CA GLU A 79 -11.78 4.04 10.06
C GLU A 79 -12.83 5.11 10.32
N HIS A 80 -12.39 6.33 10.62
CA HIS A 80 -13.29 7.45 10.92
C HIS A 80 -13.60 8.35 9.72
N ASN A 81 -13.20 7.94 8.50
CA ASN A 81 -13.39 8.73 7.28
C ASN A 81 -12.90 10.18 7.42
N VAL A 82 -11.76 10.37 8.08
CA VAL A 82 -11.20 11.70 8.34
C VAL A 82 -10.44 12.18 7.11
N PRO A 83 -10.66 13.42 6.64
CA PRO A 83 -9.89 13.98 5.52
C PRO A 83 -8.38 13.93 5.77
N PHE A 84 -7.63 13.34 4.85
CA PHE A 84 -6.18 13.18 5.00
C PHE A 84 -5.40 14.50 5.00
N LEU A 85 -6.04 15.62 4.63
CA LEU A 85 -5.48 16.97 4.79
C LEU A 85 -5.11 17.26 6.25
N GLY A 86 -5.87 16.73 7.21
CA GLY A 86 -5.55 16.89 8.64
C GLY A 86 -4.24 16.22 9.06
N ALA A 87 -3.72 15.26 8.27
CA ALA A 87 -2.47 14.58 8.59
C ALA A 87 -1.25 15.51 8.45
N ASP A 88 -1.30 16.55 7.61
CA ASP A 88 -0.14 17.40 7.33
C ASP A 88 0.35 18.19 8.55
N HIS A 89 -0.57 18.56 9.45
CA HIS A 89 -0.24 19.28 10.70
C HIS A 89 -0.18 18.37 11.93
N LEU A 90 -0.68 17.12 11.82
CA LEU A 90 -0.80 16.22 12.95
C LEU A 90 0.56 15.83 13.53
N SER A 91 1.56 15.60 12.67
CA SER A 91 2.92 15.24 13.13
C SER A 91 3.53 16.33 14.00
N GLU A 92 3.38 17.60 13.62
CA GLU A 92 3.87 18.74 14.39
C GLU A 92 3.10 18.94 15.70
N LEU A 93 1.79 18.69 15.69
CA LEU A 93 0.99 18.74 16.91
C LEU A 93 1.44 17.66 17.91
N LEU A 94 1.67 16.43 17.44
CA LEU A 94 2.09 15.32 18.30
C LEU A 94 3.45 15.59 18.98
N THR A 95 4.40 16.24 18.30
CA THR A 95 5.68 16.60 18.92
C THR A 95 5.54 17.68 20.00
N LYS A 96 4.58 18.60 19.85
CA LYS A 96 4.28 19.64 20.84
C LYS A 96 3.51 19.12 22.04
N VAL A 97 2.56 18.20 21.81
CA VAL A 97 1.75 17.58 22.88
C VAL A 97 2.56 16.59 23.71
N PHE A 98 3.50 15.86 23.09
CA PHE A 98 4.33 14.84 23.74
C PHE A 98 5.83 15.14 23.57
N PRO A 99 6.37 16.21 24.18
CA PRO A 99 7.75 16.65 23.98
C PRO A 99 8.80 15.69 24.56
N ASP A 100 8.42 14.84 25.50
CA ASP A 100 9.24 13.80 26.12
C ASP A 100 9.29 12.49 25.30
N SER A 101 8.35 12.30 24.37
CA SER A 101 8.24 11.07 23.59
C SER A 101 9.15 11.10 22.35
N GLU A 102 10.19 10.27 22.39
CA GLU A 102 11.05 10.02 21.21
C GLU A 102 10.26 9.40 20.04
N ILE A 103 9.17 8.68 20.32
CA ILE A 103 8.31 8.13 19.26
C ILE A 103 7.58 9.27 18.56
N ALA A 104 6.93 10.17 19.33
CA ALA A 104 6.18 11.30 18.78
C ALA A 104 7.06 12.20 17.90
N LYS A 105 8.29 12.50 18.36
CA LYS A 105 9.29 13.27 17.58
C LYS A 105 9.62 12.66 16.22
N ASN A 106 9.55 11.33 16.10
CA ASN A 106 9.93 10.58 14.91
C ASN A 106 8.73 10.13 14.05
N ILE A 107 7.49 10.38 14.49
CA ILE A 107 6.29 10.20 13.67
C ILE A 107 6.24 11.34 12.66
N ASN A 108 6.79 11.08 11.48
CA ASN A 108 6.62 11.95 10.31
C ASN A 108 5.62 11.29 9.36
N VAL A 109 4.36 11.68 9.51
CA VAL A 109 3.19 11.25 8.73
C VAL A 109 2.52 12.50 8.17
N ASN A 110 2.54 12.63 6.86
CA ASN A 110 1.85 13.65 6.10
C ASN A 110 0.80 12.99 5.20
N ARG A 111 -0.01 13.78 4.49
CA ARG A 111 -1.08 13.28 3.63
C ARG A 111 -0.60 12.17 2.68
N THR A 112 0.50 12.39 1.97
CA THR A 112 1.01 11.42 0.97
C THR A 112 1.47 10.11 1.60
N LYS A 113 2.15 10.17 2.76
CA LYS A 113 2.54 8.97 3.51
C LYS A 113 1.32 8.25 4.09
N THR A 114 0.34 8.97 4.65
CA THR A 114 -0.90 8.40 5.16
C THR A 114 -1.61 7.62 4.05
N THR A 115 -1.79 8.25 2.89
CA THR A 115 -2.39 7.60 1.72
C THR A 115 -1.60 6.38 1.27
N ALA A 116 -0.27 6.45 1.22
CA ALA A 116 0.58 5.32 0.85
C ALA A 116 0.47 4.15 1.84
N ILE A 117 0.41 4.43 3.15
CA ILE A 117 0.24 3.40 4.18
C ILE A 117 -1.14 2.76 4.06
N ILE A 118 -2.20 3.56 3.91
CA ILE A 118 -3.57 3.04 3.77
C ILE A 118 -3.67 2.16 2.51
N LYS A 119 -3.18 2.64 1.37
CA LYS A 119 -3.30 1.91 0.09
C LYS A 119 -2.41 0.67 0.05
N ASN A 120 -1.12 0.84 0.31
CA ASN A 120 -0.12 -0.18 0.00
C ASN A 120 0.16 -1.13 1.17
N VAL A 121 -0.18 -0.76 2.40
CA VAL A 121 0.03 -1.60 3.59
C VAL A 121 -1.31 -2.13 4.08
N ILE A 122 -2.22 -1.25 4.53
CA ILE A 122 -3.48 -1.68 5.14
C ILE A 122 -4.38 -2.35 4.09
N GLY A 123 -4.63 -1.68 2.95
CA GLY A 123 -5.46 -2.18 1.87
C GLY A 123 -4.94 -3.47 1.27
N SER A 124 -3.63 -3.52 0.95
CA SER A 124 -2.97 -4.75 0.46
C SER A 124 -3.10 -5.91 1.46
N SER A 125 -2.87 -5.65 2.74
CA SER A 125 -2.97 -6.69 3.79
C SER A 125 -4.41 -7.20 3.95
N GLN A 126 -5.39 -6.29 3.96
CA GLN A 126 -6.81 -6.65 4.03
C GLN A 126 -7.26 -7.45 2.80
N LYS A 127 -6.83 -7.04 1.60
CA LYS A 127 -7.11 -7.76 0.35
C LYS A 127 -6.56 -9.19 0.38
N PHE A 128 -5.33 -9.37 0.85
CA PHE A 128 -4.72 -10.68 1.02
C PHE A 128 -5.49 -11.55 2.03
N ILE A 129 -5.81 -11.01 3.21
CA ILE A 129 -6.59 -11.73 4.23
C ILE A 129 -7.96 -12.14 3.68
N LEU A 130 -8.63 -11.23 2.97
CA LEU A 130 -9.91 -11.52 2.34
C LEU A 130 -9.77 -12.63 1.29
N SER A 131 -8.75 -12.59 0.43
CA SER A 131 -8.54 -13.66 -0.56
C SER A 131 -8.35 -15.04 0.09
N GLU A 132 -7.60 -15.11 1.18
CA GLU A 132 -7.38 -16.37 1.91
C GLU A 132 -8.68 -16.91 2.52
N LYS A 133 -9.59 -16.02 2.94
CA LYS A 133 -10.94 -16.41 3.37
C LYS A 133 -11.75 -16.95 2.20
N LEU A 134 -11.81 -16.24 1.06
CA LEU A 134 -12.61 -16.61 -0.11
C LEU A 134 -12.13 -17.89 -0.82
N LYS A 135 -10.83 -18.24 -0.69
CA LYS A 135 -10.30 -19.53 -1.16
C LYS A 135 -10.91 -20.74 -0.45
N LYS A 136 -11.25 -20.60 0.83
CA LYS A 136 -11.61 -21.72 1.71
C LYS A 136 -13.11 -21.95 1.84
N GLN A 137 -13.93 -20.98 1.43
CA GLN A 137 -15.36 -21.01 1.68
C GLN A 137 -16.18 -20.55 0.47
N LYS A 138 -17.47 -20.84 0.51
CA LYS A 138 -18.42 -20.37 -0.51
C LYS A 138 -18.80 -18.91 -0.26
N PHE A 139 -18.94 -18.15 -1.33
CA PHE A 139 -19.30 -16.74 -1.27
C PHE A 139 -20.15 -16.31 -2.45
N SER A 140 -20.82 -15.18 -2.30
CA SER A 140 -21.55 -14.52 -3.38
C SER A 140 -20.88 -13.19 -3.71
N LEU A 141 -20.95 -12.78 -4.96
CA LEU A 141 -20.48 -11.49 -5.42
C LEU A 141 -21.66 -10.54 -5.63
N MET A 142 -21.49 -9.28 -5.24
CA MET A 142 -22.46 -8.23 -5.50
C MET A 142 -21.75 -7.09 -6.19
N THR A 143 -22.36 -6.57 -7.25
CA THR A 143 -21.78 -5.49 -8.05
C THR A 143 -22.77 -4.35 -8.22
N ASP A 144 -22.32 -3.13 -7.99
CA ASP A 144 -23.11 -1.93 -8.23
C ASP A 144 -22.32 -0.95 -9.10
N GLU A 145 -22.97 -0.40 -10.11
CA GLU A 145 -22.37 0.56 -11.05
C GLU A 145 -22.71 1.99 -10.62
N SER A 146 -21.69 2.81 -10.42
CA SER A 146 -21.84 4.25 -10.18
C SER A 146 -21.19 5.05 -11.30
N THR A 147 -21.80 6.17 -11.66
CA THR A 147 -21.22 7.15 -12.60
C THR A 147 -20.70 8.34 -11.80
N ASP A 148 -19.38 8.57 -11.85
CA ASP A 148 -18.79 9.77 -11.25
C ASP A 148 -19.07 11.02 -12.09
N ILE A 149 -18.98 12.19 -11.46
CA ILE A 149 -19.20 13.52 -12.06
C ILE A 149 -18.27 13.73 -13.29
N GLY A 150 -17.12 13.06 -13.32
CA GLY A 150 -16.19 13.04 -14.44
C GLY A 150 -16.56 12.13 -15.62
N THR A 151 -17.79 11.57 -15.69
CA THR A 151 -18.24 10.60 -16.72
C THR A 151 -17.54 9.23 -16.65
N ILE A 152 -16.71 8.99 -15.62
CA ILE A 152 -16.09 7.68 -15.39
C ILE A 152 -17.13 6.80 -14.69
N LYS A 153 -17.55 5.71 -15.35
CA LYS A 153 -18.34 4.66 -14.70
C LYS A 153 -17.41 3.68 -14.00
N THR A 154 -17.73 3.36 -12.76
CA THR A 154 -17.01 2.37 -11.95
C THR A 154 -17.98 1.33 -11.43
N SER A 155 -17.55 0.08 -11.42
CA SER A 155 -18.28 -1.05 -10.84
C SER A 155 -17.63 -1.42 -9.52
N CYS A 156 -18.38 -1.29 -8.43
CA CYS A 156 -17.96 -1.68 -7.08
C CYS A 156 -18.34 -3.13 -6.84
N VAL A 157 -17.34 -3.97 -6.55
CA VAL A 157 -17.51 -5.39 -6.27
C VAL A 157 -17.39 -5.63 -4.77
N VAL A 158 -18.37 -6.31 -4.20
CA VAL A 158 -18.43 -6.72 -2.80
C VAL A 158 -18.57 -8.23 -2.72
N ALA A 159 -17.76 -8.87 -1.88
CA ALA A 159 -17.88 -10.29 -1.58
C ALA A 159 -18.72 -10.47 -0.30
N ARG A 160 -19.73 -11.33 -0.38
CA ARG A 160 -20.62 -11.69 0.73
C ARG A 160 -20.45 -13.16 1.10
N PHE A 161 -20.08 -13.43 2.35
CA PHE A 161 -19.75 -14.76 2.84
C PHE A 161 -20.02 -14.89 4.34
N TYR A 162 -19.96 -16.11 4.87
CA TYR A 162 -20.09 -16.36 6.31
C TYR A 162 -18.73 -16.22 6.98
N ASP A 163 -18.53 -15.15 7.76
CA ASP A 163 -17.26 -14.93 8.41
C ASP A 163 -17.19 -15.68 9.74
N GLU A 164 -16.42 -16.76 9.78
CA GLU A 164 -16.22 -17.57 10.98
C GLU A 164 -15.67 -16.76 12.17
N SER A 165 -14.86 -15.73 11.92
CA SER A 165 -14.31 -14.91 13.01
C SER A 165 -15.33 -14.01 13.71
N SER A 166 -16.38 -13.61 13.01
CA SER A 166 -17.46 -12.77 13.56
C SER A 166 -18.78 -13.51 13.73
N GLU A 167 -18.81 -14.80 13.39
CA GLU A 167 -19.99 -15.68 13.44
C GLU A 167 -21.22 -15.10 12.71
N MET A 168 -20.99 -14.32 11.64
CA MET A 168 -22.06 -13.64 10.91
C MET A 168 -21.78 -13.52 9.42
N ILE A 169 -22.83 -13.26 8.64
CA ILE A 169 -22.68 -12.95 7.22
C ILE A 169 -22.05 -11.57 7.07
N ALA A 170 -20.83 -11.54 6.54
CA ALA A 170 -20.10 -10.32 6.24
C ALA A 170 -20.25 -9.95 4.76
N SER A 171 -20.31 -8.65 4.48
CA SER A 171 -20.19 -8.10 3.13
C SER A 171 -18.96 -7.20 3.12
N VAL A 172 -17.93 -7.61 2.39
CA VAL A 172 -16.62 -6.94 2.41
C VAL A 172 -16.27 -6.48 1.00
N PHE A 173 -15.80 -5.24 0.89
CA PHE A 173 -15.32 -4.68 -0.35
C PHE A 173 -14.23 -5.55 -0.97
N TRP A 174 -14.41 -5.94 -2.24
CA TRP A 174 -13.41 -6.66 -3.01
C TRP A 174 -12.58 -5.66 -3.82
N GLN A 175 -13.19 -4.96 -4.78
CA GLN A 175 -12.47 -4.17 -5.77
C GLN A 175 -13.38 -3.14 -6.44
N LEU A 176 -12.79 -2.05 -6.93
CA LEU A 176 -13.41 -1.15 -7.90
C LEU A 176 -12.81 -1.44 -9.28
N HIS A 177 -13.68 -1.67 -10.27
CA HIS A 177 -13.30 -1.80 -11.67
C HIS A 177 -13.81 -0.58 -12.45
N ASN A 178 -13.02 -0.12 -13.42
CA ASN A 178 -13.48 0.91 -14.34
C ASN A 178 -14.32 0.25 -15.43
N VAL A 179 -15.50 0.80 -15.72
CA VAL A 179 -16.41 0.26 -16.74
C VAL A 179 -15.97 0.71 -18.14
N TYR A 180 -15.28 1.86 -18.24
CA TYR A 180 -14.69 2.36 -19.47
C TYR A 180 -13.17 2.32 -19.37
N ASP A 181 -12.53 1.89 -20.46
CA ASP A 181 -11.14 2.22 -20.70
C ASP A 181 -11.06 3.70 -21.10
N THR A 182 -10.24 4.49 -20.41
CA THR A 182 -10.07 5.93 -20.69
C THR A 182 -9.59 6.18 -22.12
N ASP A 183 -8.94 5.20 -22.74
CA ASP A 183 -8.44 5.28 -24.11
C ASP A 183 -9.40 4.71 -25.15
N ASN A 184 -10.46 3.98 -24.74
CA ASN A 184 -11.39 3.34 -25.67
C ASN A 184 -12.82 3.21 -25.10
N PRO A 185 -13.61 4.30 -25.09
CA PRO A 185 -14.96 4.34 -24.47
C PRO A 185 -15.99 3.39 -25.11
N SER A 186 -15.69 2.77 -26.26
CA SER A 186 -16.51 1.74 -26.91
C SER A 186 -16.47 0.37 -26.21
N SER A 187 -15.63 0.19 -25.18
CA SER A 187 -15.37 -1.09 -24.52
C SER A 187 -16.16 -1.36 -23.24
N ALA A 188 -17.22 -0.58 -22.93
CA ALA A 188 -18.18 -0.89 -21.85
C ALA A 188 -19.05 -2.11 -22.19
N SER A 189 -18.38 -3.21 -22.49
CA SER A 189 -18.95 -4.51 -22.78
C SER A 189 -18.97 -5.30 -21.49
N ALA A 190 -20.02 -6.08 -21.30
CA ALA A 190 -20.11 -7.07 -20.24
C ALA A 190 -18.90 -8.02 -20.22
N GLU A 191 -18.26 -8.22 -21.36
CA GLU A 191 -17.02 -8.99 -21.47
C GLU A 191 -15.87 -8.39 -20.69
N HIS A 192 -15.67 -7.08 -20.77
CA HIS A 192 -14.56 -6.41 -20.10
C HIS A 192 -14.74 -6.50 -18.58
N LEU A 193 -15.93 -6.16 -18.08
CA LEU A 193 -16.28 -6.28 -16.65
C LEU A 193 -16.14 -7.71 -16.14
N TYR A 194 -16.60 -8.68 -16.92
CA TYR A 194 -16.45 -10.09 -16.58
C TYR A 194 -14.98 -10.50 -16.51
N ASN A 195 -14.19 -10.16 -17.54
CA ASN A 195 -12.78 -10.52 -17.60
C ASN A 195 -11.98 -9.87 -16.48
N ASP A 196 -12.26 -8.61 -16.15
CA ASP A 196 -11.63 -7.89 -15.04
C ASP A 196 -11.99 -8.49 -13.67
N LEU A 197 -13.24 -8.87 -13.48
CA LEU A 197 -13.68 -9.56 -12.27
C LEU A 197 -12.95 -10.90 -12.11
N ILE A 198 -12.94 -11.71 -13.17
CA ILE A 198 -12.33 -13.04 -13.13
C ILE A 198 -10.80 -12.98 -13.07
N SER A 199 -10.17 -12.04 -13.75
CA SER A 199 -8.72 -11.85 -13.71
C SER A 199 -8.27 -11.51 -12.29
N THR A 200 -8.95 -10.59 -11.60
CA THR A 200 -8.61 -10.27 -10.21
C THR A 200 -8.85 -11.43 -9.26
N LEU A 201 -9.87 -12.27 -9.47
CA LEU A 201 -10.04 -13.47 -8.65
C LEU A 201 -8.93 -14.50 -8.92
N ASN A 202 -8.53 -14.67 -10.18
CA ASN A 202 -7.45 -15.58 -10.58
C ASN A 202 -6.06 -15.11 -10.11
N GLU A 203 -5.79 -13.80 -10.10
CA GLU A 203 -4.56 -13.21 -9.55
C GLU A 203 -4.33 -13.61 -8.09
N TYR A 204 -5.42 -13.72 -7.33
CA TYR A 204 -5.38 -14.17 -5.94
C TYR A 204 -5.69 -15.67 -5.80
N GLU A 205 -5.68 -16.44 -6.90
CA GLU A 205 -5.92 -17.89 -6.92
C GLU A 205 -7.22 -18.32 -6.24
N ILE A 206 -8.29 -17.51 -6.36
CA ILE A 206 -9.59 -17.81 -5.77
C ILE A 206 -10.36 -18.76 -6.71
N PRO A 207 -10.75 -19.96 -6.25
CA PRO A 207 -11.49 -20.90 -7.09
C PRO A 207 -12.87 -20.35 -7.46
N LEU A 208 -13.18 -20.28 -8.76
CA LEU A 208 -14.51 -19.85 -9.23
C LEU A 208 -15.62 -20.78 -8.74
N THR A 209 -15.31 -22.05 -8.45
CA THR A 209 -16.25 -23.02 -7.85
C THR A 209 -16.73 -22.62 -6.46
N ASN A 210 -16.09 -21.65 -5.81
CA ASN A 210 -16.55 -21.10 -4.55
C ASN A 210 -17.61 -19.99 -4.70
N ILE A 211 -17.80 -19.48 -5.91
CA ILE A 211 -18.84 -18.50 -6.20
C ILE A 211 -20.16 -19.24 -6.32
N ILE A 212 -21.06 -18.98 -5.38
CA ILE A 212 -22.40 -19.60 -5.34
C ILE A 212 -23.51 -18.63 -5.73
N GLY A 213 -23.21 -17.33 -5.78
CA GLY A 213 -24.21 -16.32 -6.13
C GLY A 213 -23.62 -15.05 -6.72
N PHE A 214 -24.44 -14.36 -7.51
CA PHE A 214 -24.14 -13.06 -8.09
C PHE A 214 -25.36 -12.14 -8.00
N GLY A 215 -25.14 -10.91 -7.55
CA GLY A 215 -26.18 -9.88 -7.46
C GLY A 215 -25.75 -8.57 -8.11
N SER A 216 -26.63 -7.94 -8.88
CA SER A 216 -26.36 -6.62 -9.47
C SER A 216 -27.65 -5.89 -9.84
N ASP A 217 -27.52 -4.66 -10.35
CA ASP A 217 -28.63 -3.92 -10.90
C ASP A 217 -29.24 -4.64 -12.11
N GLY A 218 -30.45 -4.24 -12.50
CA GLY A 218 -31.17 -4.88 -13.60
C GLY A 218 -30.63 -4.57 -14.99
N CYS A 219 -29.47 -3.91 -15.11
CA CYS A 219 -28.92 -3.44 -16.38
C CYS A 219 -28.64 -4.61 -17.32
N ASN A 220 -28.88 -4.43 -18.63
CA ASN A 220 -28.66 -5.49 -19.62
C ASN A 220 -27.20 -5.97 -19.68
N VAL A 221 -26.23 -5.09 -19.41
CA VAL A 221 -24.80 -5.44 -19.37
C VAL A 221 -24.53 -6.46 -18.25
N MET A 222 -25.19 -6.32 -17.11
CA MET A 222 -25.00 -7.19 -15.95
C MET A 222 -25.91 -8.43 -16.00
N MET A 223 -27.20 -8.22 -16.26
CA MET A 223 -28.29 -9.18 -16.08
C MET A 223 -28.97 -9.64 -17.38
N GLY A 224 -28.47 -9.22 -18.55
CA GLY A 224 -29.03 -9.59 -19.85
C GLY A 224 -29.01 -11.10 -20.11
N GLN A 225 -29.90 -11.57 -20.97
CA GLN A 225 -29.96 -13.00 -21.32
C GLN A 225 -28.77 -13.45 -22.17
N HIS A 226 -28.24 -12.56 -23.00
CA HIS A 226 -27.13 -12.81 -23.91
C HIS A 226 -26.05 -11.74 -23.70
N ASN A 227 -24.79 -12.12 -23.83
CA ASN A 227 -23.64 -11.21 -23.76
C ASN A 227 -23.63 -10.32 -22.51
N SER A 228 -23.98 -10.89 -21.35
CA SER A 228 -23.96 -10.21 -20.05
C SER A 228 -22.94 -10.84 -19.11
N VAL A 229 -22.64 -10.14 -18.00
CA VAL A 229 -21.77 -10.69 -16.95
C VAL A 229 -22.40 -11.96 -16.38
N VAL A 230 -23.72 -11.98 -16.18
CA VAL A 230 -24.44 -13.17 -15.71
C VAL A 230 -24.41 -14.32 -16.71
N SER A 231 -24.58 -14.07 -18.01
CA SER A 231 -24.56 -15.16 -18.99
C SER A 231 -23.19 -15.85 -18.99
N ARG A 232 -22.10 -15.09 -18.89
CA ARG A 232 -20.73 -15.60 -18.80
C ARG A 232 -20.42 -16.29 -17.46
N LEU A 233 -20.92 -15.74 -16.36
CA LEU A 233 -20.80 -16.36 -15.03
C LEU A 233 -21.54 -17.71 -14.95
N ARG A 234 -22.68 -17.86 -15.62
CA ARG A 234 -23.41 -19.14 -15.67
C ARG A 234 -22.63 -20.23 -16.40
N GLU A 235 -21.86 -19.86 -17.43
CA GLU A 235 -20.98 -20.79 -18.15
C GLU A 235 -19.81 -21.23 -17.27
N SER A 236 -19.22 -20.30 -16.51
CA SER A 236 -18.02 -20.58 -15.71
C SER A 236 -18.30 -21.12 -14.30
N CYS A 237 -19.48 -20.82 -13.75
CA CYS A 237 -19.96 -21.26 -12.44
C CYS A 237 -21.34 -21.93 -12.60
N PRO A 238 -21.39 -23.21 -12.99
CA PRO A 238 -22.65 -23.92 -13.15
C PRO A 238 -23.48 -23.92 -11.85
N GLY A 239 -24.76 -23.57 -11.95
CA GLY A 239 -25.66 -23.54 -10.78
C GLY A 239 -25.60 -22.27 -9.92
N ILE A 240 -24.88 -21.23 -10.37
CA ILE A 240 -24.83 -19.94 -9.68
C ILE A 240 -26.23 -19.33 -9.47
N PHE A 241 -26.50 -18.86 -8.25
CA PHE A 241 -27.73 -18.14 -7.92
C PHE A 241 -27.65 -16.68 -8.36
N ILE A 242 -28.63 -16.18 -9.09
CA ILE A 242 -28.64 -14.81 -9.61
C ILE A 242 -29.73 -14.00 -8.94
N MET A 243 -29.38 -12.83 -8.42
CA MET A 243 -30.31 -11.89 -7.79
C MET A 243 -30.25 -10.52 -8.45
N LYS A 244 -31.39 -10.03 -8.95
CA LYS A 244 -31.50 -8.64 -9.39
C LYS A 244 -31.68 -7.71 -8.18
N CYS A 245 -31.17 -6.49 -8.30
CA CYS A 245 -31.34 -5.48 -7.27
C CYS A 245 -32.83 -5.21 -7.00
N VAL A 246 -33.26 -5.49 -5.77
CA VAL A 246 -34.64 -5.29 -5.32
C VAL A 246 -34.99 -3.80 -5.30
N CYS A 247 -34.05 -2.95 -4.86
CA CYS A 247 -34.26 -1.50 -4.84
C CYS A 247 -34.50 -0.94 -6.24
N HIS A 248 -33.67 -1.35 -7.22
CA HIS A 248 -33.84 -0.94 -8.61
C HIS A 248 -35.17 -1.47 -9.17
N SER A 249 -35.51 -2.73 -8.88
CA SER A 249 -36.77 -3.33 -9.31
C SER A 249 -37.98 -2.58 -8.74
N ALA A 250 -37.96 -2.25 -7.44
CA ALA A 250 -39.02 -1.47 -6.79
C ALA A 250 -39.13 -0.06 -7.37
N HIS A 251 -38.00 0.60 -7.64
CA HIS A 251 -37.97 1.90 -8.30
C HIS A 251 -38.60 1.85 -9.70
N LEU A 252 -38.26 0.84 -10.51
CA LEU A 252 -38.85 0.65 -11.84
C LEU A 252 -40.37 0.43 -11.76
N CYS A 253 -40.84 -0.40 -10.82
CA CYS A 253 -42.27 -0.61 -10.60
C CYS A 253 -42.99 0.70 -10.24
N ALA A 254 -42.43 1.48 -9.31
CA ALA A 254 -43.02 2.76 -8.91
C ALA A 254 -43.01 3.77 -10.07
N SER A 255 -41.90 3.88 -10.80
CA SER A 255 -41.74 4.76 -11.95
C SER A 255 -42.76 4.44 -13.05
N GLU A 256 -42.94 3.17 -13.38
CA GLU A 256 -43.89 2.74 -14.41
C GLU A 256 -45.34 2.92 -13.95
N ALA A 257 -45.66 2.64 -12.68
CA ALA A 257 -46.98 2.92 -12.12
C ALA A 257 -47.33 4.41 -12.18
N CYS A 258 -46.37 5.30 -11.91
CA CYS A 258 -46.57 6.74 -12.03
C CYS A 258 -46.89 7.20 -13.46
N LYS A 259 -46.36 6.54 -14.49
CA LYS A 259 -46.69 6.85 -15.90
C LYS A 259 -48.13 6.50 -16.26
N GLN A 260 -48.73 5.54 -15.56
CA GLN A 260 -50.13 5.13 -15.77
C GLN A 260 -51.12 6.05 -15.02
N LEU A 261 -50.64 6.94 -14.15
CA LEU A 261 -51.51 7.89 -13.45
C LEU A 261 -52.02 8.97 -14.42
N PRO A 262 -53.34 9.26 -14.43
CA PRO A 262 -53.89 10.34 -15.25
C PRO A 262 -53.24 11.70 -14.93
N HIS A 263 -52.95 12.49 -15.96
CA HIS A 263 -52.31 13.83 -15.83
C HIS A 263 -53.00 14.77 -14.82
N LYS A 264 -54.30 14.57 -14.55
CA LYS A 264 -55.10 15.36 -13.60
C LYS A 264 -54.58 15.31 -12.16
N TYR A 265 -53.87 14.24 -11.76
CA TYR A 265 -53.34 14.11 -10.40
C TYR A 265 -52.00 14.83 -10.18
N PHE A 266 -51.26 15.17 -11.25
CA PHE A 266 -50.00 15.92 -11.16
C PHE A 266 -50.20 17.43 -10.98
N GLN A 267 -51.42 17.95 -11.15
CA GLN A 267 -51.76 19.34 -10.85
C GLN A 267 -51.92 19.59 -9.34
N PHE A 268 -52.25 18.58 -8.55
CA PHE A 268 -52.44 18.69 -7.10
C PHE A 268 -51.14 18.58 -6.29
N SER A 269 -50.03 18.16 -6.89
CA SER A 269 -48.75 17.94 -6.20
C SER A 269 -47.74 19.09 -6.39
N LYS A 270 -48.18 20.24 -6.91
CA LYS A 270 -47.35 21.43 -7.16
C LYS A 270 -47.67 22.63 -6.25
N GLU A 271 -48.51 22.44 -5.24
CA GLU A 271 -48.65 23.35 -4.09
C GLU A 271 -47.76 22.87 -2.93
#